data_AF-A0AA35RZ81-F1
#
_entry.id   AF-A0AA35RZ81-F1
#
_cell.length_a   1.000
_cell.length_b   1.000
_cell.length_c   1.000
_cell.angle_alpha   90.00
_cell.angle_beta   90.00
_cell.angle_gamma   90.00
#
_symmetry.space_group_name_H-M   'P 1'
#
loop_
_entity.id
_entity.type
_entity.pdbx_description
1 polymer ?
#
loop_
_entity_poly.entity_id
_entity_poly.type
_entity_poly.pdbx_seq_one_letter_code
_entity_poly.pdbx_strand_id
1 'polypeptide(L)'
;MVVYIRGLWIIAIAFWSVLGERSEKGSNKLESRVSQLLEWNSRRSVITLSSDKFNAYVRSKPRNYSSVVMFTALKPGRGCSICKDAYDEYQIVANSWRYSNDYSSKLFFIMVDIDEDGVDAFQQLHITTAPTYFHFPPLGKRKPEDQYDVSRNSYQAEPLTKWVVERTGVPAWIFVMISGQMWNNIRGPPFAHKDPHTGATVSIGLVLLTFIRYLHCVYLHHRCIWLR
;
A
#
# COMPACT_ATOMS: atom_id res chain seq x y z
N MET A 1 -4.81 50.65 -37.65
CA MET A 1 -3.78 49.71 -37.16
C MET A 1 -3.68 49.66 -35.62
N VAL A 2 -3.75 50.78 -34.90
CA VAL A 2 -3.63 50.84 -33.42
C VAL A 2 -4.79 50.16 -32.65
N VAL A 3 -6.01 50.17 -33.18
CA VAL A 3 -7.19 49.56 -32.55
C VAL A 3 -7.10 48.03 -32.49
N TYR A 4 -6.51 47.41 -33.51
CA TYR A 4 -6.36 45.95 -33.62
C TYR A 4 -5.37 45.40 -32.57
N ILE A 5 -4.31 46.16 -32.29
CA ILE A 5 -3.28 45.80 -31.31
C ILE A 5 -3.84 45.87 -29.88
N ARG A 6 -4.66 46.89 -29.57
CA ARG A 6 -5.32 46.99 -28.26
C ARG A 6 -6.35 45.89 -28.01
N GLY A 7 -7.10 45.48 -29.04
CA GLY A 7 -8.02 44.35 -28.95
C GLY A 7 -7.33 43.01 -28.68
N LEU A 8 -6.19 42.76 -29.34
CA LEU A 8 -5.38 41.55 -29.14
C LEU A 8 -4.78 41.46 -27.73
N TRP A 9 -4.33 42.58 -27.16
CA TRP A 9 -3.80 42.61 -25.80
C TRP A 9 -4.86 42.31 -24.72
N ILE A 10 -6.09 42.80 -24.90
CA ILE A 10 -7.19 42.52 -23.95
C ILE A 10 -7.58 41.03 -24.00
N ILE A 11 -7.61 40.43 -25.19
CA ILE A 11 -7.89 39.00 -25.36
C ILE A 11 -6.77 38.15 -24.73
N ALA A 12 -5.50 38.54 -24.91
CA ALA A 12 -4.37 37.84 -24.32
C ALA A 12 -4.39 37.90 -22.79
N ILE A 13 -4.70 39.06 -22.19
CA ILE A 13 -4.82 39.22 -20.73
C ILE A 13 -6.00 38.40 -20.18
N ALA A 14 -7.16 38.45 -20.84
CA ALA A 14 -8.33 37.67 -20.45
C ALA A 14 -8.06 36.15 -20.53
N PHE A 15 -7.33 35.70 -21.55
CA PHE A 15 -6.93 34.31 -21.72
C PHE A 15 -5.90 33.88 -20.64
N TRP A 16 -4.98 34.77 -20.26
CA TRP A 16 -4.03 34.53 -19.17
C TRP A 16 -4.71 34.44 -17.80
N SER A 17 -5.67 35.32 -17.50
CA SER A 17 -6.44 35.26 -16.25
C SER A 17 -7.30 34.00 -16.15
N VAL A 18 -7.95 33.58 -17.24
CA VAL A 18 -8.77 32.35 -17.26
C VAL A 18 -7.93 31.07 -17.15
N LEU A 19 -6.71 31.06 -17.72
CA LEU A 19 -5.78 29.94 -17.56
C LEU A 19 -5.17 29.87 -16.15
N GLY A 20 -4.92 31.01 -15.50
CA GLY A 20 -4.40 31.08 -14.13
C GLY A 20 -5.36 30.52 -13.08
N GLU A 21 -6.64 30.90 -13.14
CA GLU A 21 -7.64 30.50 -12.13
C GLU A 21 -7.94 28.99 -12.10
N ARG A 22 -7.78 28.28 -13.23
CA ARG A 22 -8.10 26.85 -13.33
C ARG A 22 -7.05 25.96 -12.64
N SER A 23 -5.79 26.40 -12.59
CA SER A 23 -4.70 25.68 -11.91
C SER A 23 -4.79 25.83 -10.39
N GLU A 24 -5.11 27.04 -9.92
CA GLU A 24 -5.12 27.40 -8.50
C GLU A 24 -6.28 26.73 -7.73
N LYS A 25 -7.50 26.71 -8.30
CA LYS A 25 -8.65 25.99 -7.71
C LYS A 25 -8.42 24.48 -7.59
N GLY A 26 -7.67 23.89 -8.52
CA GLY A 26 -7.32 22.47 -8.50
C GLY A 26 -6.31 22.11 -7.41
N SER A 27 -5.29 22.96 -7.22
CA SER A 27 -4.25 22.78 -6.21
C SER A 27 -4.81 22.88 -4.79
N ASN A 28 -5.61 23.93 -4.51
CA ASN A 28 -6.21 24.13 -3.18
C ASN A 28 -7.14 22.98 -2.77
N LYS A 29 -7.89 22.41 -3.73
CA LYS A 29 -8.75 21.24 -3.50
C LYS A 29 -7.94 19.95 -3.28
N LEU A 30 -6.79 19.81 -3.95
CA LEU A 30 -5.90 18.66 -3.79
C LEU A 30 -5.25 18.64 -2.41
N GLU A 31 -4.70 19.77 -1.97
CA GLU A 31 -4.04 19.89 -0.67
C GLU A 31 -5.00 19.56 0.48
N SER A 32 -6.22 20.12 0.45
CA SER A 32 -7.26 19.80 1.45
C SER A 32 -7.56 18.29 1.52
N ARG A 33 -7.60 17.60 0.38
CA ARG A 33 -7.82 16.15 0.33
C ARG A 33 -6.66 15.35 0.88
N VAL A 34 -5.42 15.76 0.58
CA VAL A 34 -4.22 15.10 1.10
C VAL A 34 -4.12 15.28 2.61
N SER A 35 -4.39 16.48 3.13
CA SER A 35 -4.43 16.76 4.56
C SER A 35 -5.46 15.89 5.28
N GLN A 36 -6.64 15.70 4.69
CA GLN A 36 -7.66 14.83 5.26
C GLN A 36 -7.28 13.35 5.24
N LEU A 37 -6.63 12.87 4.16
CA LEU A 37 -6.09 11.51 4.11
C LEU A 37 -4.99 11.31 5.16
N LEU A 38 -4.13 12.31 5.38
CA LEU A 38 -3.11 12.27 6.43
C LEU A 38 -3.73 12.22 7.83
N GLU A 39 -4.81 12.97 8.06
CA GLU A 39 -5.54 12.93 9.32
C GLU A 39 -6.13 11.53 9.56
N TRP A 40 -6.80 10.93 8.57
CA TRP A 40 -7.32 9.57 8.71
C TRP A 40 -6.20 8.54 8.88
N ASN A 41 -5.12 8.66 8.12
CA ASN A 41 -3.95 7.80 8.25
C ASN A 41 -3.33 7.92 9.65
N SER A 42 -3.35 9.11 10.26
CA SER A 42 -2.82 9.32 11.62
C SER A 42 -3.54 8.45 12.67
N ARG A 43 -4.84 8.18 12.46
CA ARG A 43 -5.69 7.39 13.36
C ARG A 43 -5.59 5.88 13.10
N ARG A 44 -5.47 5.47 11.83
CA ARG A 44 -5.38 4.07 11.40
C ARG A 44 -4.44 3.95 10.20
N SER A 45 -3.59 2.92 10.17
CA SER A 45 -2.69 2.66 9.04
C SER A 45 -3.43 2.26 7.76
N VAL A 46 -4.61 1.64 7.90
CA VAL A 46 -5.52 1.35 6.79
C VAL A 46 -6.75 2.25 6.92
N ILE A 47 -7.00 3.07 5.89
CA ILE A 47 -8.13 4.00 5.85
C ILE A 47 -9.36 3.27 5.27
N THR A 48 -10.44 3.21 6.04
CA THR A 48 -11.72 2.66 5.54
C THR A 48 -12.52 3.73 4.81
N LEU A 49 -12.94 3.47 3.57
CA LEU A 49 -13.74 4.38 2.76
C LEU A 49 -15.06 3.73 2.31
N SER A 50 -16.13 4.53 2.30
CA SER A 50 -17.38 4.21 1.60
C SER A 50 -17.26 4.45 0.10
N SER A 51 -18.26 4.03 -0.69
CA SER A 51 -18.26 4.21 -2.16
C SER A 51 -18.13 5.67 -2.59
N ASP A 52 -18.81 6.59 -1.91
CA ASP A 52 -18.73 8.03 -2.20
C ASP A 52 -17.32 8.58 -1.96
N LYS A 53 -16.72 8.21 -0.82
CA LYS A 53 -15.36 8.61 -0.49
C LYS A 53 -14.35 7.91 -1.40
N PHE A 54 -14.58 6.67 -1.81
CA PHE A 54 -13.73 5.99 -2.77
C PHE A 54 -13.69 6.75 -4.11
N ASN A 55 -14.85 7.12 -4.64
CA ASN A 55 -14.92 7.97 -5.83
C ASN A 55 -14.28 9.35 -5.60
N ALA A 56 -14.61 9.92 -4.43
CA ALA A 56 -14.02 11.03 -3.71
C ALA A 56 -12.50 11.13 -3.86
N TYR A 57 -11.77 10.28 -3.15
CA TYR A 57 -10.33 10.36 -2.90
C TYR A 57 -9.53 9.49 -3.88
N VAL A 58 -10.04 8.34 -4.32
CA VAL A 58 -9.28 7.39 -5.14
C VAL A 58 -9.51 7.55 -6.63
N ARG A 59 -10.75 7.80 -7.10
CA ARG A 59 -11.03 7.85 -8.55
C ARG A 59 -10.95 9.24 -9.14
N SER A 60 -11.44 10.25 -8.43
CA SER A 60 -11.46 11.62 -8.95
C SER A 60 -10.05 12.22 -9.07
N LYS A 61 -9.87 13.11 -10.05
CA LYS A 61 -8.65 13.87 -10.31
C LYS A 61 -8.83 15.32 -9.80
N PRO A 62 -7.75 16.08 -9.55
CA PRO A 62 -6.32 15.72 -9.62
C PRO A 62 -5.85 14.88 -8.41
N ARG A 63 -4.74 14.14 -8.57
CA ARG A 63 -4.06 13.39 -7.48
C ARG A 63 -2.54 13.45 -7.65
N ASN A 64 -1.82 13.48 -6.53
CA ASN A 64 -0.36 13.39 -6.44
C ASN A 64 0.11 12.23 -5.55
N TYR A 65 -0.80 11.33 -5.18
CA TYR A 65 -0.55 10.14 -4.38
C TYR A 65 -1.04 8.88 -5.09
N SER A 66 -0.32 7.79 -4.87
CA SER A 66 -0.76 6.42 -5.14
C SER A 66 -1.64 5.92 -4.00
N SER A 67 -2.68 5.18 -4.34
CA SER A 67 -3.51 4.50 -3.36
C SER A 67 -3.59 3.02 -3.67
N VAL A 68 -3.23 2.21 -2.69
CA VAL A 68 -3.45 0.76 -2.69
C VAL A 68 -4.77 0.52 -1.97
N VAL A 69 -5.69 -0.17 -2.62
CA VAL A 69 -7.07 -0.35 -2.14
C VAL A 69 -7.37 -1.83 -2.06
N MET A 70 -7.78 -2.29 -0.88
CA MET A 70 -8.29 -3.63 -0.64
C MET A 70 -9.83 -3.62 -0.64
N PHE A 71 -10.44 -4.43 -1.49
CA PHE A 71 -11.86 -4.71 -1.49
C PHE A 71 -12.11 -5.99 -0.68
N THR A 72 -12.92 -5.89 0.37
CA THR A 72 -13.11 -6.97 1.36
C THR A 72 -14.57 -7.08 1.83
N ALA A 73 -14.82 -8.12 2.64
CA ALA A 73 -16.09 -8.37 3.31
C ALA A 73 -15.80 -8.94 4.71
N LEU A 74 -15.55 -8.05 5.68
CA LEU A 74 -15.13 -8.41 7.04
C LEU A 74 -16.29 -8.67 7.99
N LYS A 75 -17.51 -8.22 7.67
CA LYS A 75 -18.65 -8.44 8.58
C LYS A 75 -18.91 -9.93 8.79
N PRO A 76 -19.17 -10.36 10.03
CA PRO A 76 -19.36 -11.77 10.37
C PRO A 76 -20.56 -12.40 9.65
N GLY A 77 -21.54 -11.60 9.22
CA GLY A 77 -22.70 -12.08 8.45
C GLY A 77 -22.36 -12.68 7.08
N ARG A 78 -21.16 -12.41 6.54
CA ARG A 78 -20.69 -12.95 5.24
C ARG A 78 -19.90 -14.26 5.38
N GLY A 79 -19.38 -14.57 6.56
CA GLY A 79 -18.60 -15.80 6.81
C GLY A 79 -17.25 -15.89 6.07
N CYS A 80 -16.66 -14.77 5.62
CA CYS A 80 -15.39 -14.78 4.90
C CYS A 80 -14.17 -14.84 5.85
N SER A 81 -13.67 -16.05 6.14
CA SER A 81 -12.46 -16.23 6.97
C SER A 81 -11.21 -15.67 6.29
N ILE A 82 -11.04 -15.94 4.99
CA ILE A 82 -9.89 -15.48 4.20
C ILE A 82 -9.80 -13.95 4.18
N CYS A 83 -10.94 -13.25 4.15
CA CYS A 83 -10.98 -11.79 4.18
C CYS A 83 -10.37 -11.21 5.46
N LYS A 84 -10.57 -11.91 6.59
CA LYS A 84 -10.00 -11.52 7.88
C LYS A 84 -8.49 -11.73 7.90
N ASP A 85 -8.03 -12.91 7.52
CA ASP A 85 -6.59 -13.23 7.49
C ASP A 85 -5.84 -12.31 6.51
N ALA A 86 -6.42 -12.06 5.35
CA ALA A 86 -5.88 -11.15 4.35
C ALA A 86 -5.87 -9.67 4.81
N TYR A 87 -6.83 -9.26 5.64
CA TYR A 87 -6.84 -7.93 6.25
C TYR A 87 -5.70 -7.80 7.28
N ASP A 88 -5.45 -8.82 8.09
CA ASP A 88 -4.36 -8.82 9.07
C ASP A 88 -3.00 -8.69 8.36
N GLU A 89 -2.76 -9.45 7.28
CA GLU A 89 -1.56 -9.31 6.44
C GLU A 89 -1.45 -7.92 5.79
N TYR A 90 -2.56 -7.38 5.29
CA TYR A 90 -2.60 -6.05 4.71
C TYR A 90 -2.26 -4.95 5.73
N GLN A 91 -2.75 -5.10 6.97
CA GLN A 91 -2.45 -4.19 8.06
C GLN A 91 -0.96 -4.22 8.43
N ILE A 92 -0.31 -5.38 8.35
CA ILE A 92 1.15 -5.48 8.55
C ILE A 92 1.90 -4.65 7.51
N VAL A 93 1.51 -4.74 6.23
CA VAL A 93 2.11 -3.94 5.13
C VAL A 93 1.91 -2.45 5.39
N ALA A 94 0.69 -2.04 5.72
CA ALA A 94 0.36 -0.64 5.98
C ALA A 94 1.09 -0.06 7.20
N ASN A 95 1.21 -0.84 8.28
CA ASN A 95 1.97 -0.46 9.47
C ASN A 95 3.47 -0.34 9.16
N SER A 96 4.03 -1.28 8.39
CA SER A 96 5.43 -1.24 7.99
C SER A 96 5.75 0.02 7.19
N TRP A 97 4.85 0.43 6.28
CA TRP A 97 4.99 1.70 5.57
C TRP A 97 4.92 2.91 6.50
N ARG A 98 3.94 2.93 7.42
CA ARG A 98 3.76 4.05 8.37
C ARG A 98 4.99 4.30 9.25
N TYR A 99 5.67 3.24 9.67
CA TYR A 99 6.86 3.33 10.53
C TYR A 99 8.19 3.34 9.76
N SER A 100 8.14 3.34 8.42
CA SER A 100 9.35 3.43 7.60
C SER A 100 9.97 4.82 7.67
N ASN A 101 11.30 4.89 7.64
CA ASN A 101 12.04 6.16 7.51
C ASN A 101 11.74 6.87 6.17
N ASP A 102 11.34 6.11 5.16
CA ASP A 102 10.97 6.63 3.83
C ASP A 102 9.50 7.06 3.74
N TYR A 103 8.78 7.11 4.86
CA TYR A 103 7.36 7.45 4.90
C TYR A 103 7.07 8.80 4.20
N SER A 104 6.04 8.80 3.35
CA SER A 104 5.63 9.97 2.58
C SER A 104 4.12 9.99 2.31
N SER A 105 3.56 11.18 2.14
CA SER A 105 2.15 11.41 1.75
C SER A 105 1.83 11.03 0.30
N LYS A 106 2.74 10.32 -0.37
CA LYS A 106 2.60 9.83 -1.74
C LYS A 106 1.98 8.44 -1.84
N LEU A 107 1.86 7.69 -0.73
CA LEU A 107 1.28 6.35 -0.72
C LEU A 107 0.34 6.17 0.46
N PHE A 108 -0.90 5.78 0.16
CA PHE A 108 -1.93 5.49 1.15
C PHE A 108 -2.50 4.08 0.98
N PHE A 109 -2.73 3.41 2.11
CA PHE A 109 -3.41 2.12 2.19
C PHE A 109 -4.86 2.32 2.59
N ILE A 110 -5.76 1.81 1.76
CA ILE A 110 -7.20 2.01 1.87
C ILE A 110 -7.88 0.64 1.83
N MET A 111 -9.02 0.52 2.51
CA MET A 111 -9.94 -0.59 2.31
C MET A 111 -11.37 -0.11 2.05
N VAL A 112 -12.12 -0.91 1.30
CA VAL A 112 -13.55 -0.73 1.04
C VAL A 112 -14.23 -2.05 1.38
N ASP A 113 -15.11 -2.01 2.38
CA ASP A 113 -15.93 -3.16 2.77
C ASP A 113 -17.29 -3.08 2.08
N ILE A 114 -17.75 -4.19 1.50
CA ILE A 114 -19.04 -4.27 0.82
C ILE A 114 -20.21 -3.87 1.74
N ASP A 115 -20.15 -4.20 3.03
CA ASP A 115 -21.22 -3.96 3.99
C ASP A 115 -21.08 -2.60 4.74
N GLU A 116 -20.06 -1.80 4.43
CA GLU A 116 -19.88 -0.40 4.87
C GLU A 116 -20.11 0.59 3.70
N ASP A 117 -21.27 0.48 3.05
CA ASP A 117 -21.65 1.28 1.88
C ASP A 117 -20.65 1.17 0.71
N GLY A 118 -20.01 0.00 0.56
CA GLY A 118 -19.02 -0.29 -0.47
C GLY A 118 -19.60 -0.89 -1.76
N VAL A 119 -20.89 -1.24 -1.79
CA VAL A 119 -21.52 -2.00 -2.89
C VAL A 119 -21.28 -1.35 -4.26
N ASP A 120 -21.45 -0.04 -4.38
CA ASP A 120 -21.30 0.67 -5.65
C ASP A 120 -19.86 0.62 -6.16
N ALA A 121 -18.87 0.70 -5.26
CA ALA A 121 -17.46 0.59 -5.63
C ALA A 121 -17.11 -0.80 -6.18
N PHE A 122 -17.70 -1.87 -5.62
CA PHE A 122 -17.55 -3.23 -6.14
C PHE A 122 -18.16 -3.38 -7.54
N GLN A 123 -19.37 -2.85 -7.74
CA GLN A 123 -20.06 -2.89 -9.03
C GLN A 123 -19.31 -2.09 -10.11
N GLN A 124 -18.81 -0.91 -9.77
CA GLN A 124 -18.08 -0.03 -10.69
C GLN A 124 -16.76 -0.62 -11.20
N LEU A 125 -16.15 -1.51 -10.43
CA LEU A 125 -14.91 -2.20 -10.81
C LEU A 125 -15.16 -3.65 -11.26
N HIS A 126 -16.41 -4.08 -11.35
CA HIS A 126 -16.82 -5.44 -11.71
C HIS A 126 -16.14 -6.51 -10.85
N ILE A 127 -16.03 -6.26 -9.54
CA ILE A 127 -15.41 -7.18 -8.59
C ILE A 127 -16.47 -8.18 -8.14
N THR A 128 -16.22 -9.47 -8.37
CA THR A 128 -17.11 -10.57 -7.97
C THR A 128 -16.58 -11.35 -6.78
N THR A 129 -15.29 -11.19 -6.44
CA THR A 129 -14.62 -11.96 -5.38
C THR A 129 -13.88 -11.03 -4.42
N ALA A 130 -13.81 -11.45 -3.16
CA ALA A 130 -13.03 -10.80 -2.11
C ALA A 130 -12.09 -11.84 -1.47
N PRO A 131 -10.90 -11.44 -0.98
CA PRO A 131 -10.30 -10.10 -1.07
C PRO A 131 -9.69 -9.82 -2.45
N THR A 132 -9.79 -8.58 -2.94
CA THR A 132 -9.14 -8.13 -4.19
C THR A 132 -8.37 -6.83 -3.94
N TYR A 133 -7.14 -6.71 -4.45
CA TYR A 133 -6.33 -5.49 -4.30
C TYR A 133 -6.10 -4.77 -5.63
N PHE A 134 -6.20 -3.44 -5.58
CA PHE A 134 -5.92 -2.58 -6.71
C PHE A 134 -4.96 -1.46 -6.34
N HIS A 135 -4.04 -1.15 -7.25
CA HIS A 135 -3.23 0.04 -7.21
C HIS A 135 -3.85 1.09 -8.13
N PHE A 136 -4.03 2.30 -7.61
CA PHE A 136 -4.43 3.45 -8.42
C PHE A 136 -3.26 4.42 -8.48
N PRO A 137 -2.62 4.59 -9.65
CA PRO A 137 -1.53 5.53 -9.79
C PRO A 137 -2.02 6.98 -9.61
N PRO A 138 -1.13 7.91 -9.23
CA PRO A 138 -1.45 9.33 -9.11
C PRO A 138 -1.85 9.94 -10.44
N LEU A 139 -1.18 9.49 -11.51
CA LEU A 139 -1.34 9.97 -12.87
C LEU A 139 -1.72 8.81 -13.80
N GLY A 140 -2.53 9.12 -14.82
CA GLY A 140 -2.92 8.15 -15.83
C GLY A 140 -4.13 7.29 -15.46
N LYS A 141 -4.28 6.18 -16.18
CA LYS A 141 -5.30 5.14 -15.94
C LYS A 141 -4.61 3.91 -15.36
N ARG A 142 -5.38 3.09 -14.65
CA ARG A 142 -4.94 1.80 -14.12
C ARG A 142 -4.53 0.86 -15.27
N LYS A 143 -3.40 0.18 -15.13
CA LYS A 143 -2.93 -0.90 -16.00
C LYS A 143 -3.45 -2.26 -15.49
N PRO A 144 -3.46 -3.32 -16.31
CA PRO A 144 -3.82 -4.66 -15.84
C PRO A 144 -2.96 -5.15 -14.67
N GLU A 145 -1.66 -4.83 -14.69
CA GLU A 145 -0.67 -5.15 -13.63
C GLU A 145 -0.94 -4.45 -12.28
N ASP A 146 -1.78 -3.40 -12.29
CA ASP A 146 -2.22 -2.72 -11.07
C ASP A 146 -3.37 -3.46 -10.37
N GLN A 147 -3.76 -4.64 -10.85
CA GLN A 147 -4.60 -5.58 -10.10
C GLN A 147 -3.71 -6.69 -9.57
N TYR A 148 -3.76 -6.90 -8.26
CA TYR A 148 -3.02 -7.98 -7.63
C TYR A 148 -3.81 -9.29 -7.75
N ASP A 149 -3.15 -10.34 -8.24
CA ASP A 149 -3.73 -11.67 -8.36
C ASP A 149 -3.44 -12.48 -7.08
N VAL A 150 -4.39 -12.42 -6.14
CA VAL A 150 -4.31 -13.14 -4.87
C VAL A 150 -4.25 -14.66 -5.09
N SER A 151 -4.93 -15.17 -6.12
CA SER A 151 -5.00 -16.60 -6.41
C SER A 151 -3.63 -17.17 -6.79
N ARG A 152 -2.80 -16.35 -7.47
CA ARG A 152 -1.46 -16.74 -7.92
C ARG A 152 -0.37 -16.41 -6.91
N ASN A 153 -0.45 -15.25 -6.25
CA ASN A 153 0.64 -14.70 -5.46
C ASN A 153 0.42 -14.78 -3.95
N SER A 154 -0.71 -15.35 -3.48
CA SER A 154 -1.16 -15.42 -2.09
C SER A 154 -1.51 -14.05 -1.48
N TYR A 155 -2.24 -14.05 -0.36
CA TYR A 155 -2.62 -12.83 0.37
C TYR A 155 -1.60 -12.41 1.45
N GLN A 156 -0.44 -13.07 1.50
CA GLN A 156 0.60 -12.78 2.50
C GLN A 156 1.22 -11.40 2.28
N ALA A 157 1.74 -10.80 3.35
CA ALA A 157 2.33 -9.46 3.33
C ALA A 157 3.55 -9.35 2.40
N GLU A 158 4.37 -10.41 2.29
CA GLU A 158 5.60 -10.37 1.50
C GLU A 158 5.35 -10.22 0.00
N PRO A 159 4.57 -11.10 -0.67
CA PRO A 159 4.32 -10.97 -2.10
C PRO A 159 3.48 -9.72 -2.42
N LEU A 160 2.58 -9.34 -1.50
CA LEU A 160 1.79 -8.12 -1.63
C LEU A 160 2.69 -6.89 -1.63
N THR A 161 3.64 -6.80 -0.72
CA THR A 161 4.55 -5.65 -0.67
C THR A 161 5.50 -5.62 -1.85
N LYS A 162 6.01 -6.78 -2.29
CA LYS A 162 6.81 -6.84 -3.52
C LYS A 162 6.05 -6.20 -4.68
N TRP A 163 4.78 -6.56 -4.85
CA TRP A 163 3.92 -5.94 -5.85
C TRP A 163 3.72 -4.44 -5.62
N VAL A 164 3.46 -3.99 -4.38
CA VAL A 164 3.34 -2.54 -4.07
C VAL A 164 4.62 -1.78 -4.46
N VAL A 165 5.80 -2.31 -4.16
CA VAL A 165 7.10 -1.71 -4.52
C VAL A 165 7.24 -1.61 -6.03
N GLU A 166 6.95 -2.69 -6.75
CA GLU A 166 7.01 -2.74 -8.22
C GLU A 166 6.06 -1.73 -8.88
N ARG A 167 4.86 -1.52 -8.30
CA ARG A 167 3.85 -0.60 -8.85
C ARG A 167 4.05 0.85 -8.49
N THR A 168 4.53 1.13 -7.29
CA THR A 168 4.63 2.50 -6.75
C THR A 168 6.04 3.08 -6.86
N GLY A 169 7.06 2.24 -7.00
CA GLY A 169 8.47 2.65 -6.94
C GLY A 169 8.91 3.10 -5.54
N VAL A 170 8.07 2.92 -4.53
CA VAL A 170 8.38 3.26 -3.14
C VAL A 170 9.10 2.08 -2.49
N PRO A 171 10.30 2.26 -1.90
CA PRO A 171 10.98 1.19 -1.19
C PRO A 171 10.23 0.89 0.12
N ALA A 172 9.29 -0.05 0.07
CA ALA A 172 8.64 -0.58 1.26
C ALA A 172 9.54 -1.67 1.85
N TRP A 173 10.45 -1.26 2.73
CA TRP A 173 11.19 -2.17 3.59
C TRP A 173 10.20 -2.74 4.60
N ILE A 174 9.50 -3.83 4.22
CA ILE A 174 8.94 -4.69 5.25
C ILE A 174 10.14 -5.13 6.06
N PHE A 175 10.12 -4.91 7.37
CA PHE A 175 10.96 -5.73 8.22
C PHE A 175 10.49 -7.17 8.01
N VAL A 176 11.20 -7.90 7.14
CA VAL A 176 11.05 -9.33 6.77
C VAL A 176 11.05 -10.26 8.01
N MET A 177 11.08 -9.69 9.22
CA MET A 177 11.06 -10.35 10.52
C MET A 177 9.66 -10.55 11.11
N ILE A 178 8.60 -9.90 10.60
CA ILE A 178 7.25 -10.05 11.20
C ILE A 178 6.48 -11.22 10.56
N SER A 179 6.68 -11.47 9.26
CA SER A 179 6.17 -12.67 8.62
C SER A 179 7.05 -13.86 8.98
N GLY A 180 6.48 -14.81 9.72
CA GLY A 180 7.12 -16.09 10.04
C GLY A 180 7.50 -16.96 8.84
N GLN A 181 7.56 -16.45 7.61
CA GLN A 181 8.08 -17.13 6.41
C GLN A 181 9.60 -17.31 6.51
N MET A 182 10.36 -16.34 7.04
CA MET A 182 11.78 -16.57 7.34
C MET A 182 11.97 -17.59 8.48
N TRP A 183 11.08 -17.58 9.48
CA TRP A 183 11.06 -18.56 10.57
C TRP A 183 10.62 -19.96 10.12
N ASN A 184 9.73 -20.06 9.13
CA ASN A 184 9.32 -21.32 8.51
C ASN A 184 10.40 -21.86 7.57
N ASN A 185 11.13 -21.02 6.83
CA ASN A 185 12.25 -21.48 5.99
C ASN A 185 13.51 -21.86 6.80
N ILE A 186 13.61 -21.38 8.05
CA ILE A 186 14.60 -21.84 9.06
C ILE A 186 14.14 -23.13 9.78
N ARG A 187 12.85 -23.49 9.73
CA ARG A 187 12.26 -24.65 10.43
C ARG A 187 11.74 -25.76 9.51
N GLY A 188 11.64 -25.54 8.20
CA GLY A 188 11.31 -26.56 7.21
C GLY A 188 12.49 -27.53 7.01
N PRO A 189 12.34 -28.84 7.28
CA PRO A 189 13.45 -29.80 7.24
C PRO A 189 13.98 -29.98 5.79
N PRO A 190 15.29 -30.30 5.61
CA PRO A 190 15.95 -31.43 6.29
C PRO A 190 17.05 -30.97 7.23
N PHE A 191 16.73 -30.78 8.52
CA PHE A 191 17.74 -30.50 9.56
C PHE A 191 18.21 -31.76 10.31
N ALA A 192 17.81 -32.93 9.82
CA ALA A 192 18.28 -34.21 10.31
C ALA A 192 18.68 -35.08 9.12
N HIS A 193 19.96 -35.03 8.74
CA HIS A 193 20.53 -36.10 7.94
C HIS A 193 20.93 -37.22 8.90
N LYS A 194 20.26 -38.38 8.80
CA LYS A 194 20.75 -39.60 9.44
C LYS A 194 21.95 -40.09 8.63
N ASP A 195 23.09 -40.26 9.28
CA ASP A 195 24.25 -40.91 8.67
C ASP A 195 23.94 -42.42 8.52
N PRO A 196 23.94 -42.97 7.29
CA PRO A 196 23.56 -44.35 7.03
C PRO A 196 24.50 -45.39 7.64
N HIS A 197 25.70 -45.01 8.10
CA HIS A 197 26.68 -45.95 8.66
C HIS A 197 26.73 -45.99 10.19
N THR A 198 26.28 -44.93 10.88
CA THR A 198 26.42 -44.80 12.34
C THR A 198 25.10 -44.52 13.07
N GLY A 199 24.00 -44.23 12.36
CA GLY A 199 22.67 -44.03 12.96
C GLY A 199 22.53 -42.77 13.83
N ALA A 200 23.57 -41.94 13.92
CA ALA A 200 23.57 -40.71 14.69
C ALA A 200 22.82 -39.58 13.94
N THR A 201 22.00 -38.83 14.68
CA THR A 201 21.31 -37.62 14.18
C THR A 201 22.21 -36.40 14.45
N VAL A 202 22.73 -35.77 13.40
CA VAL A 202 23.52 -34.53 13.54
C VAL A 202 22.58 -33.32 13.45
N SER A 203 22.26 -32.72 14.61
CA SER A 203 21.58 -31.43 14.67
C SER A 203 22.58 -30.30 14.47
N ILE A 204 22.45 -29.55 13.38
CA ILE A 204 23.32 -28.41 13.06
C ILE A 204 23.03 -27.25 14.03
N GLY A 205 23.90 -27.05 15.03
CA GLY A 205 23.86 -25.94 16.01
C GLY A 205 24.09 -24.52 15.45
N LEU A 206 23.97 -24.32 14.13
CA LEU A 206 24.22 -23.06 13.43
C LEU A 206 23.07 -22.05 13.58
N VAL A 207 21.88 -22.49 14.02
CA VAL A 207 20.69 -21.64 14.12
C VAL A 207 20.79 -20.62 15.25
N LEU A 208 21.37 -21.00 16.40
CA LEU A 208 21.54 -20.10 17.55
C LEU A 208 22.50 -18.94 17.25
N LEU A 209 23.61 -19.20 16.56
CA LEU A 209 24.57 -18.17 16.17
C LEU A 209 24.01 -17.22 15.11
N THR A 210 23.21 -17.74 14.18
CA THR A 210 22.53 -16.91 13.17
C THR A 210 21.49 -16.02 13.84
N PHE A 211 20.75 -16.52 14.83
CA PHE A 211 19.78 -15.75 15.61
C PHE A 211 20.44 -14.65 16.45
N ILE A 212 21.57 -14.94 17.11
CA ILE A 212 22.34 -13.97 17.90
C ILE A 212 22.93 -12.88 16.99
N ARG A 213 23.47 -13.26 15.82
CA ARG A 213 23.99 -12.31 14.84
C ARG A 213 22.88 -11.43 14.25
N TYR A 214 21.65 -11.97 14.13
CA TYR A 214 20.45 -11.24 13.70
C TYR A 214 19.96 -10.24 14.76
N LEU A 215 19.84 -10.68 16.01
CA LEU A 215 19.54 -9.81 17.16
C LEU A 215 20.58 -8.70 17.32
N HIS A 216 21.86 -9.01 17.08
CA HIS A 216 22.93 -8.02 17.13
C HIS A 216 22.86 -7.02 15.96
N CYS A 217 22.51 -7.45 14.75
CA CYS A 217 22.25 -6.55 13.62
C CYS A 217 21.04 -5.63 13.86
N VAL A 218 19.94 -6.17 14.39
CA VAL A 218 18.75 -5.38 14.77
C VAL A 218 19.10 -4.39 15.88
N TYR A 219 19.87 -4.82 16.89
CA TYR A 219 20.31 -3.97 18.00
C TYR A 219 21.30 -2.87 17.57
N LEU A 220 22.26 -3.19 16.69
CA LEU A 220 23.19 -2.22 16.10
C LEU A 220 22.46 -1.22 15.20
N HIS A 221 21.46 -1.66 14.43
CA HIS A 221 20.66 -0.75 13.62
C HIS A 221 19.80 0.17 14.50
N HIS A 222 19.17 -0.36 15.55
CA HIS A 222 18.44 0.44 16.53
C HIS A 222 19.35 1.47 17.24
N ARG A 223 20.61 1.13 17.55
CA ARG A 223 21.59 2.08 18.11
C ARG A 223 22.04 3.13 17.11
N CYS A 224 22.22 2.81 15.84
CA CYS A 224 22.52 3.81 14.79
C CYS A 224 21.32 4.76 14.53
N ILE A 225 20.09 4.30 14.76
CA ILE A 225 18.86 5.09 14.60
C ILE A 225 18.66 6.10 15.75
N TRP A 226 19.16 5.83 16.96
CA TRP A 226 18.99 6.72 18.13
C TRP A 226 20.19 7.66 18.41
N LEU A 227 21.29 7.55 17.65
CA LEU A 227 22.51 8.37 17.82
C LEU A 227 22.72 9.42 16.72
N ARG A 228 21.69 9.73 15.92
CA ARG A 228 21.74 10.80 14.92
C ARG A 228 20.60 11.80 15.11
#